data_AF-A0A512D779-F1
#
_entry.id   AF-A0A512D779-F1
#
_cell.length_a   1.000
_cell.length_b   1.000
_cell.length_c   1.000
_cell.angle_alpha   90.00
_cell.angle_beta   90.00
_cell.angle_gamma   90.00
#
_symmetry.space_group_name_H-M   'P 1'
#
loop_
_entity.id
_entity.type
_entity.pdbx_description
1 polymer ?
#
loop_
_entity_poly.entity_id
_entity_poly.type
_entity_poly.pdbx_seq_one_letter_code
_entity_poly.pdbx_strand_id
1 'polypeptide(L)'
;MASAELRRAVEIASEQLAGVEPRWTHVRAVGERAEVLCRDHELPDYLAAAAWLHDVGYGDDIVATGFHPLDGARFLRRIGSGDPVTSLVAYHSGLTASVAPFEPADPPVLKSLPLARGEDGQVHRVRILGAHLLIVGATGAGKGSVLWSLISALAAGIRDQLVQVWAIDPKGGMERAAGAPLFARFVYGDTPDGGDDTGYEVQFAQVLEDAVTVMRRRQSALRGRARLHTPTTAEPLIVVIIDELASLTAYINDRDAKRRIIAALSLLLSQGRAVGVSVVGAVQDPRKDIISMRDLFPTRILLRVTEPEHVALTLGQGARDRGATADLIDDATPGVAYIGQDGVPEAARVRFTHVTDDDITALVQQYAPRAAPMLPGAIPAVV
;
A
#
# COMPACT_ATOMS: atom_id res chain seq x y z
N MET A 1 -35.72 -28.78 7.71
CA MET A 1 -36.32 -28.07 6.56
C MET A 1 -35.74 -26.67 6.56
N ALA A 2 -35.32 -26.14 5.39
CA ALA A 2 -34.84 -24.77 5.28
C ALA A 2 -35.89 -23.76 5.78
N SER A 3 -35.47 -22.76 6.54
CA SER A 3 -36.35 -21.67 7.00
C SER A 3 -36.93 -20.87 5.82
N ALA A 4 -37.99 -20.11 6.10
CA ALA A 4 -38.57 -19.20 5.12
C ALA A 4 -37.58 -18.11 4.68
N GLU A 5 -36.68 -17.67 5.57
CA GLU A 5 -35.64 -16.68 5.28
C GLU A 5 -34.62 -17.21 4.28
N LEU A 6 -34.12 -18.44 4.47
CA LEU A 6 -33.18 -19.08 3.56
C LEU A 6 -33.79 -19.31 2.16
N ARG A 7 -35.03 -19.82 2.09
CA ARG A 7 -35.71 -19.99 0.79
C ARG A 7 -35.84 -18.67 0.03
N ARG A 8 -36.25 -17.62 0.73
CA ARG A 8 -36.38 -16.27 0.14
C ARG A 8 -35.03 -15.73 -0.32
N ALA A 9 -33.94 -16.00 0.41
CA ALA A 9 -32.60 -15.60 0.01
C ALA A 9 -32.15 -16.26 -1.30
N VAL A 10 -32.43 -17.56 -1.49
CA VAL A 10 -32.14 -18.28 -2.74
C VAL A 10 -32.92 -17.69 -3.91
N GLU A 11 -34.21 -17.41 -3.72
CA GLU A 11 -35.07 -16.79 -4.74
C GLU A 11 -34.53 -15.43 -5.17
N ILE A 12 -34.24 -14.54 -4.21
CA ILE A 12 -33.68 -13.21 -4.48
C ILE A 12 -32.33 -13.34 -5.22
N ALA A 13 -31.43 -14.20 -4.75
CA ALA A 13 -30.12 -14.37 -5.39
C ALA A 13 -30.27 -14.84 -6.85
N SER A 14 -31.16 -15.80 -7.10
CA SER A 14 -31.45 -16.29 -8.45
C SER A 14 -32.06 -15.20 -9.34
N GLU A 15 -33.03 -14.44 -8.84
CA GLU A 15 -33.70 -13.38 -9.60
C GLU A 15 -32.72 -12.27 -10.01
N GLN A 16 -31.83 -11.87 -9.09
CA GLN A 16 -30.96 -10.71 -9.28
C GLN A 16 -29.65 -11.05 -9.99
N LEU A 17 -29.17 -12.30 -9.90
CA LEU A 17 -27.84 -12.66 -10.39
C LEU A 17 -27.82 -13.69 -11.52
N ALA A 18 -28.92 -14.40 -11.83
CA ALA A 18 -28.89 -15.46 -12.86
C ALA A 18 -28.43 -15.00 -14.26
N GLY A 19 -28.57 -13.71 -14.59
CA GLY A 19 -28.05 -13.10 -15.81
C GLY A 19 -26.62 -12.58 -15.73
N VAL A 20 -26.00 -12.59 -14.55
CA VAL A 20 -24.72 -11.94 -14.23
C VAL A 20 -23.64 -13.00 -14.03
N GLU A 21 -23.13 -13.59 -15.10
CA GLU A 21 -22.01 -14.55 -15.03
C GLU A 21 -20.64 -13.82 -15.05
N PRO A 22 -19.60 -14.32 -14.34
CA PRO A 22 -19.52 -15.60 -13.60
C PRO A 22 -20.09 -15.53 -12.17
N ARG A 23 -20.75 -14.43 -11.79
CA ARG A 23 -21.12 -14.13 -10.41
C ARG A 23 -22.16 -15.09 -9.86
N TRP A 24 -23.16 -15.47 -10.66
CA TRP A 24 -24.16 -16.46 -10.25
C TRP A 24 -23.54 -17.81 -9.88
N THR A 25 -22.62 -18.30 -10.71
CA THR A 25 -21.90 -19.54 -10.45
C THR A 25 -21.16 -19.50 -9.09
N HIS A 26 -20.50 -18.38 -8.79
CA HIS A 26 -19.82 -18.16 -7.50
C HIS A 26 -20.79 -18.14 -6.32
N VAL A 27 -21.86 -17.34 -6.41
CA VAL A 27 -22.85 -17.21 -5.33
C VAL A 27 -23.54 -18.53 -5.05
N ARG A 28 -23.89 -19.30 -6.08
CA ARG A 28 -24.51 -20.61 -5.93
C ARG A 28 -23.60 -21.58 -5.18
N ALA A 29 -22.32 -21.65 -5.56
CA ALA A 29 -21.35 -22.52 -4.89
C ALA A 29 -21.14 -22.14 -3.41
N VAL A 30 -21.05 -20.84 -3.11
CA VAL A 30 -20.91 -20.33 -1.73
C VAL A 30 -22.16 -20.62 -0.91
N GLY A 31 -23.35 -20.35 -1.45
CA GLY A 31 -24.64 -20.59 -0.80
C GLY A 31 -24.88 -22.06 -0.51
N GLU A 32 -24.72 -22.94 -1.51
CA GLU A 32 -24.85 -24.40 -1.37
C GLU A 32 -23.87 -24.94 -0.30
N ARG A 33 -22.63 -24.45 -0.28
CA ARG A 33 -21.64 -24.84 0.74
C ARG A 33 -22.02 -24.35 2.13
N ALA A 34 -22.51 -23.12 2.26
CA ALA A 34 -22.94 -22.55 3.52
C ALA A 34 -24.16 -23.29 4.10
N GLU A 35 -25.10 -23.74 3.26
CA GLU A 35 -26.22 -24.58 3.70
C GLU A 35 -25.76 -25.90 4.31
N VAL A 36 -24.78 -26.57 3.69
CA VAL A 36 -24.20 -27.80 4.22
C VAL A 36 -23.53 -27.53 5.57
N LEU A 37 -22.71 -26.48 5.66
CA LEU A 37 -22.03 -26.12 6.91
C LEU A 37 -23.02 -25.76 8.02
N CYS A 38 -24.06 -24.99 7.73
CA CYS A 38 -25.06 -24.62 8.74
C CYS A 38 -25.82 -25.85 9.24
N ARG A 39 -26.12 -26.80 8.35
CA ARG A 39 -26.78 -28.06 8.73
C ARG A 39 -25.86 -28.95 9.57
N ASP A 40 -24.61 -29.16 9.12
CA ASP A 40 -23.67 -30.08 9.76
C ASP A 40 -23.20 -29.58 11.14
N HIS A 41 -23.26 -28.27 11.37
CA HIS A 41 -22.80 -27.62 12.61
C HIS A 41 -23.93 -26.96 13.42
N GLU A 42 -25.20 -27.21 13.07
CA GLU A 42 -26.38 -26.64 13.74
C GLU A 42 -26.34 -25.10 13.87
N LEU A 43 -25.79 -24.42 12.85
CA LEU A 43 -25.68 -22.96 12.83
C LEU A 43 -26.99 -22.30 12.35
N PRO A 44 -27.24 -21.03 12.70
CA PRO A 44 -28.44 -20.33 12.26
C PRO A 44 -28.55 -20.18 10.74
N ASP A 45 -29.76 -20.43 10.20
CA ASP A 45 -30.05 -20.33 8.77
C ASP A 45 -29.74 -18.96 8.15
N TYR A 46 -29.76 -17.87 8.94
CA TYR A 46 -29.45 -16.53 8.43
C TYR A 46 -28.00 -16.41 7.92
N LEU A 47 -27.08 -17.27 8.36
CA LEU A 47 -25.71 -17.32 7.84
C LEU A 47 -25.67 -17.86 6.41
N ALA A 48 -26.41 -18.94 6.14
CA ALA A 48 -26.59 -19.44 4.79
C ALA A 48 -27.36 -18.44 3.91
N ALA A 49 -28.39 -17.77 4.47
CA ALA A 49 -29.11 -16.72 3.76
C ALA A 49 -28.19 -15.54 3.38
N ALA A 50 -27.32 -15.10 4.28
CA ALA A 50 -26.33 -14.07 3.99
C ALA A 50 -25.31 -14.54 2.93
N ALA A 51 -24.89 -15.81 2.96
CA ALA A 51 -23.99 -16.39 1.97
C ALA A 51 -24.61 -16.41 0.56
N TRP A 52 -25.90 -16.71 0.43
CA TRP A 52 -26.65 -16.60 -0.84
C TRP A 52 -26.77 -15.15 -1.33
N LEU A 53 -26.81 -14.18 -0.42
CA LEU A 53 -27.07 -12.78 -0.74
C LEU A 53 -25.82 -11.88 -0.74
N HIS A 54 -24.65 -12.41 -0.41
CA HIS A 54 -23.45 -11.59 -0.18
C HIS A 54 -23.10 -10.69 -1.38
N ASP A 55 -23.25 -11.23 -2.59
CA ASP A 55 -22.96 -10.53 -3.84
C ASP A 55 -24.22 -10.01 -4.55
N VAL A 56 -25.38 -9.95 -3.88
CA VAL A 56 -26.64 -9.45 -4.49
C VAL A 56 -26.51 -8.01 -5.00
N GLY A 57 -25.58 -7.23 -4.44
CA GLY A 57 -25.31 -5.87 -4.88
C GLY A 57 -24.73 -5.73 -6.29
N TYR A 58 -24.37 -6.84 -6.96
CA TYR A 58 -23.96 -6.84 -8.37
C TYR A 58 -25.14 -6.90 -9.36
N GLY A 59 -26.38 -7.09 -8.89
CA GLY A 59 -27.55 -7.09 -9.78
C GLY A 59 -27.72 -5.75 -10.49
N ASP A 60 -27.97 -5.78 -11.80
CA ASP A 60 -28.01 -4.57 -12.66
C ASP A 60 -28.97 -3.49 -12.14
N ASP A 61 -30.11 -3.89 -11.57
CA ASP A 61 -31.12 -3.00 -11.00
C ASP A 61 -30.85 -2.58 -9.54
N ILE A 62 -29.80 -3.13 -8.92
CA ILE A 62 -29.41 -2.89 -7.53
C ILE A 62 -28.20 -1.96 -7.44
N VAL A 63 -27.27 -2.06 -8.38
CA VAL A 63 -26.04 -1.25 -8.43
C VAL A 63 -26.42 0.24 -8.39
N ALA A 64 -25.86 0.95 -7.43
CA ALA A 64 -26.11 2.39 -7.25
C ALA A 64 -24.84 3.16 -6.95
N THR A 65 -23.95 2.60 -6.15
CA THR A 65 -22.65 3.19 -5.78
C THR A 65 -21.48 2.47 -6.44
N GLY A 66 -21.68 1.25 -6.92
CA GLY A 66 -20.61 0.37 -7.38
C GLY A 66 -19.93 -0.42 -6.26
N PHE A 67 -20.30 -0.16 -5.00
CA PHE A 67 -19.84 -0.92 -3.84
C PHE A 67 -20.90 -1.96 -3.44
N HIS A 68 -20.77 -3.18 -3.97
CA HIS A 68 -21.80 -4.23 -3.85
C HIS A 68 -22.23 -4.62 -2.42
N PRO A 69 -21.38 -4.59 -1.37
CA PRO A 69 -21.85 -4.88 -0.01
C PRO A 69 -22.86 -3.82 0.46
N LEU A 70 -22.58 -2.54 0.16
CA LEU A 70 -23.48 -1.44 0.50
C LEU A 70 -24.73 -1.41 -0.38
N ASP A 71 -24.58 -1.59 -1.68
CA ASP A 71 -25.71 -1.61 -2.63
C ASP A 71 -26.64 -2.79 -2.32
N GLY A 72 -26.07 -3.96 -2.06
CA GLY A 72 -26.79 -5.16 -1.60
C GLY A 72 -27.51 -4.92 -0.27
N ALA A 73 -26.82 -4.40 0.76
CA ALA A 73 -27.43 -4.12 2.04
C ALA A 73 -28.57 -3.08 1.97
N ARG A 74 -28.39 -2.02 1.17
CA ARG A 74 -29.45 -1.03 0.92
C ARG A 74 -30.66 -1.65 0.24
N PHE A 75 -30.43 -2.51 -0.76
CA PHE A 75 -31.49 -3.24 -1.42
C PHE A 75 -32.23 -4.18 -0.46
N LEU A 76 -31.51 -4.99 0.32
CA LEU A 76 -32.08 -5.91 1.30
C LEU A 76 -32.92 -5.18 2.36
N ARG A 77 -32.44 -4.02 2.83
CA ARG A 77 -33.21 -3.17 3.75
C ARG A 77 -34.48 -2.61 3.12
N ARG A 78 -34.47 -2.25 1.81
CA ARG A 78 -35.67 -1.79 1.08
C ARG A 78 -36.73 -2.89 0.94
N ILE A 79 -36.32 -4.13 0.71
CA ILE A 79 -37.26 -5.26 0.52
C ILE A 79 -37.67 -5.95 1.82
N GLY A 80 -37.22 -5.42 2.97
CA GLY A 80 -37.60 -5.87 4.30
C GLY A 80 -36.90 -7.15 4.77
N SER A 81 -35.67 -7.41 4.32
CA SER A 81 -34.86 -8.53 4.83
C SER A 81 -34.44 -8.31 6.29
N GLY A 82 -34.17 -9.40 7.00
CA GLY A 82 -33.75 -9.38 8.40
C GLY A 82 -32.46 -8.58 8.63
N ASP A 83 -32.35 -7.93 9.79
CA ASP A 83 -31.18 -7.11 10.13
C ASP A 83 -29.86 -7.91 10.23
N PRO A 84 -29.85 -9.17 10.72
CA PRO A 84 -28.63 -10.00 10.70
C PRO A 84 -28.12 -10.26 9.29
N VAL A 85 -29.00 -10.69 8.36
CA VAL A 85 -28.63 -10.94 6.96
C VAL A 85 -28.16 -9.67 6.28
N THR A 86 -28.91 -8.57 6.44
CA THR A 86 -28.57 -7.27 5.85
C THR A 86 -27.21 -6.78 6.35
N SER A 87 -26.93 -6.95 7.65
CA SER A 87 -25.65 -6.56 8.24
C SER A 87 -24.50 -7.45 7.76
N LEU A 88 -24.69 -8.77 7.72
CA LEU A 88 -23.67 -9.68 7.19
C LEU A 88 -23.35 -9.36 5.73
N VAL A 89 -24.36 -9.08 4.90
CA VAL A 89 -24.15 -8.63 3.52
C VAL A 89 -23.48 -7.26 3.45
N ALA A 90 -23.76 -6.34 4.37
CA ALA A 90 -23.05 -5.04 4.40
C ALA A 90 -21.55 -5.17 4.71
N TYR A 91 -21.15 -6.20 5.48
CA TYR A 91 -19.80 -6.32 6.04
C TYR A 91 -19.05 -7.60 5.63
N HIS A 92 -19.57 -8.39 4.69
CA HIS A 92 -18.95 -9.65 4.28
C HIS A 92 -17.62 -9.48 3.52
N SER A 93 -17.38 -8.31 2.91
CA SER A 93 -16.09 -7.94 2.31
C SER A 93 -15.10 -7.52 3.38
N GLY A 94 -14.89 -8.40 4.36
CA GLY A 94 -13.89 -8.20 5.40
C GLY A 94 -12.53 -8.54 4.82
N LEU A 95 -11.72 -7.53 4.49
CA LEU A 95 -10.28 -7.64 4.33
C LEU A 95 -9.61 -8.06 5.67
N THR A 96 -10.12 -9.11 6.33
CA THR A 96 -9.76 -9.57 7.67
C THR A 96 -8.67 -10.64 7.59
N ALA A 97 -8.73 -11.51 6.58
CA ALA A 97 -7.69 -12.49 6.31
C ALA A 97 -6.38 -11.82 5.87
N SER A 98 -5.25 -12.37 6.32
CA SER A 98 -3.94 -11.97 5.83
C SER A 98 -3.82 -12.29 4.33
N VAL A 99 -3.15 -11.42 3.59
CA VAL A 99 -2.88 -11.62 2.16
C VAL A 99 -1.42 -12.05 2.03
N ALA A 100 -1.17 -13.23 1.47
CA ALA A 100 0.20 -13.68 1.20
C ALA A 100 0.91 -12.75 0.19
N PRO A 101 2.26 -12.66 0.23
CA PRO A 101 3.02 -11.92 -0.77
C PRO A 101 2.69 -12.39 -2.19
N PHE A 102 2.55 -11.45 -3.12
CA PHE A 102 2.41 -11.79 -4.53
C PHE A 102 3.75 -12.23 -5.11
N GLU A 103 3.73 -13.17 -6.05
CA GLU A 103 4.94 -13.52 -6.80
C GLU A 103 5.46 -12.29 -7.56
N PRO A 104 6.75 -11.93 -7.39
CA PRO A 104 7.34 -10.82 -8.13
C PRO A 104 7.33 -11.10 -9.63
N ALA A 105 6.81 -10.15 -10.42
CA ALA A 105 6.95 -10.22 -11.88
C ALA A 105 8.42 -10.06 -12.28
N ASP A 106 8.86 -10.84 -13.27
CA ASP A 106 10.24 -10.87 -13.75
C ASP A 106 10.29 -10.63 -15.27
N PRO A 107 10.61 -9.40 -15.75
CA PRO A 107 10.93 -8.20 -14.98
C PRO A 107 9.69 -7.50 -14.39
N PRO A 108 9.85 -6.62 -13.38
CA PRO A 108 8.71 -5.95 -12.74
C PRO A 108 8.10 -4.86 -13.62
N VAL A 109 6.77 -4.77 -13.63
CA VAL A 109 6.04 -3.70 -14.32
C VAL A 109 5.97 -2.46 -13.41
N LEU A 110 7.02 -1.63 -13.43
CA LEU A 110 7.23 -0.49 -12.51
C LEU A 110 6.10 0.58 -12.53
N LYS A 111 5.24 0.57 -13.55
CA LYS A 111 4.07 1.45 -13.63
C LYS A 111 2.80 0.87 -12.98
N SER A 112 2.87 -0.37 -12.49
CA SER A 112 1.70 -1.19 -12.16
C SER A 112 2.05 -2.40 -11.25
N LEU A 113 2.72 -2.15 -10.12
CA LEU A 113 3.19 -3.16 -9.18
C LEU A 113 2.03 -3.74 -8.33
N PRO A 114 1.87 -5.06 -8.20
CA PRO A 114 0.83 -5.67 -7.39
C PRO A 114 1.21 -5.59 -5.90
N LEU A 115 0.53 -4.76 -5.11
CA LEU A 115 0.91 -4.53 -3.70
C LEU A 115 -0.15 -4.94 -2.68
N ALA A 116 -1.42 -4.94 -3.08
CA ALA A 116 -2.53 -5.20 -2.17
C ALA A 116 -3.67 -5.94 -2.86
N ARG A 117 -4.59 -6.50 -2.06
CA ARG A 117 -5.87 -7.02 -2.51
C ARG A 117 -6.97 -6.03 -2.16
N GLY A 118 -7.82 -5.67 -3.12
CA GLY A 118 -9.00 -4.85 -2.91
C GLY A 118 -10.11 -5.62 -2.20
N GLU A 119 -11.07 -4.88 -1.64
CA GLU A 119 -12.28 -5.48 -1.06
C GLU A 119 -13.14 -6.23 -2.09
N ASP A 120 -12.97 -5.90 -3.38
CA ASP A 120 -13.52 -6.61 -4.54
C ASP A 120 -12.78 -7.93 -4.86
N GLY A 121 -11.76 -8.28 -4.08
CA GLY A 121 -10.90 -9.45 -4.25
C GLY A 121 -9.83 -9.29 -5.34
N GLN A 122 -9.82 -8.20 -6.09
CA GLN A 122 -8.86 -7.96 -7.18
C GLN A 122 -7.50 -7.52 -6.65
N VAL A 123 -6.46 -7.71 -7.47
CA VAL A 123 -5.11 -7.22 -7.13
C VAL A 123 -5.04 -5.73 -7.43
N HIS A 124 -4.87 -4.93 -6.38
CA HIS A 124 -4.69 -3.50 -6.50
C HIS A 124 -3.22 -3.17 -6.78
N ARG A 125 -2.99 -2.36 -7.81
CA ARG A 125 -1.68 -2.07 -8.37
C ARG A 125 -1.25 -0.63 -8.14
N VAL A 126 0.02 -0.42 -7.81
CA VAL A 126 0.59 0.90 -7.51
C VAL A 126 1.70 1.21 -8.51
N ARG A 127 1.72 2.46 -8.99
CA ARG A 127 2.78 2.99 -9.85
C ARG A 127 3.91 3.52 -8.98
N ILE A 128 5.16 3.11 -9.28
CA ILE A 128 6.35 3.73 -8.68
C ILE A 128 7.15 4.53 -9.71
N LEU A 129 7.26 4.07 -10.96
CA LEU A 129 7.93 4.85 -12.01
C LEU A 129 7.02 6.02 -12.43
N GLY A 130 7.51 7.24 -12.24
CA GLY A 130 6.74 8.45 -12.54
C GLY A 130 5.83 8.92 -11.39
N ALA A 131 5.99 8.39 -10.18
CA ALA A 131 5.20 8.79 -9.01
C ALA A 131 6.04 8.81 -7.71
N HIS A 132 5.56 9.57 -6.74
CA HIS A 132 5.99 9.50 -5.33
C HIS A 132 4.86 8.90 -4.50
N LEU A 133 5.20 8.23 -3.41
CA LEU A 133 4.25 7.54 -2.55
C LEU A 133 4.37 8.00 -1.09
N LEU A 134 3.25 8.42 -0.50
CA LEU A 134 3.15 8.71 0.93
C LEU A 134 2.38 7.59 1.62
N ILE A 135 2.91 7.09 2.73
CA ILE A 135 2.27 6.09 3.58
C ILE A 135 2.01 6.73 4.94
N VAL A 136 0.75 6.77 5.36
CA VAL A 136 0.33 7.32 6.66
C VAL A 136 -0.31 6.22 7.47
N GLY A 137 0.05 6.09 8.75
CA GLY A 137 -0.63 5.17 9.65
C GLY A 137 -0.03 5.14 11.04
N ALA A 138 -0.86 4.92 12.04
CA ALA A 138 -0.45 4.80 13.44
C ALA A 138 0.55 3.64 13.67
N THR A 139 1.16 3.60 14.85
CA THR A 139 1.99 2.46 15.26
C THR A 139 1.17 1.17 15.23
N GLY A 140 1.77 0.08 14.72
CA GLY A 140 1.08 -1.20 14.53
C GLY A 140 0.04 -1.24 13.40
N ALA A 141 -0.13 -0.17 12.60
CA ALA A 141 -1.11 -0.16 11.51
C ALA A 141 -0.72 -1.00 10.28
N GLY A 142 0.52 -1.50 10.21
CA GLY A 142 1.03 -2.29 9.07
C GLY A 142 1.83 -1.50 8.02
N LYS A 143 2.47 -0.38 8.40
CA LYS A 143 3.38 0.36 7.51
C LYS A 143 4.49 -0.53 6.95
N GLY A 144 5.06 -1.38 7.81
CA GLY A 144 6.07 -2.35 7.41
C GLY A 144 5.61 -3.27 6.28
N SER A 145 4.34 -3.74 6.33
CA SER A 145 3.71 -4.55 5.28
C SER A 145 3.63 -3.82 3.95
N VAL A 146 3.30 -2.52 3.94
CA VAL A 146 3.26 -1.71 2.71
C VAL A 146 4.64 -1.62 2.07
N LEU A 147 5.65 -1.28 2.87
CA LEU A 147 7.03 -1.12 2.41
C LEU A 147 7.62 -2.45 1.91
N TRP A 148 7.40 -3.55 2.64
CA TRP A 148 7.85 -4.87 2.21
C TRP A 148 7.09 -5.39 0.99
N SER A 149 5.76 -5.15 0.89
CA SER A 149 5.01 -5.46 -0.34
C SER A 149 5.63 -4.76 -1.56
N LEU A 150 6.03 -3.50 -1.40
CA LEU A 150 6.71 -2.74 -2.46
C LEU A 150 8.09 -3.33 -2.81
N ILE A 151 8.92 -3.63 -1.81
CA ILE A 151 10.26 -4.21 -2.02
C ILE A 151 10.14 -5.57 -2.71
N SER A 152 9.23 -6.43 -2.27
CA SER A 152 8.96 -7.73 -2.90
C SER A 152 8.53 -7.57 -4.35
N ALA A 153 7.61 -6.65 -4.65
CA ALA A 153 7.18 -6.39 -6.02
C ALA A 153 8.29 -5.80 -6.92
N LEU A 154 9.36 -5.24 -6.34
CA LEU A 154 10.53 -4.71 -7.05
C LEU A 154 11.67 -5.72 -7.19
N ALA A 155 11.59 -6.89 -6.54
CA ALA A 155 12.74 -7.76 -6.28
C ALA A 155 13.50 -8.21 -7.53
N ALA A 156 12.81 -8.64 -8.59
CA ALA A 156 13.47 -9.00 -9.86
C ALA A 156 14.20 -7.80 -10.49
N GLY A 157 13.64 -6.59 -10.38
CA GLY A 157 14.29 -5.37 -10.84
C GLY A 157 15.50 -4.96 -10.01
N ILE A 158 15.51 -5.28 -8.72
CA ILE A 158 16.67 -5.09 -7.83
C ILE A 158 17.79 -6.05 -8.23
N ARG A 159 17.47 -7.35 -8.35
CA ARG A 159 18.40 -8.41 -8.78
C ARG A 159 19.09 -8.06 -10.09
N ASP A 160 18.31 -7.63 -11.08
CA ASP A 160 18.76 -7.32 -12.44
C ASP A 160 19.28 -5.89 -12.59
N GLN A 161 19.40 -5.14 -11.48
CA GLN A 161 19.94 -3.78 -11.46
C GLN A 161 19.15 -2.78 -12.32
N LEU A 162 17.89 -3.06 -12.60
CA LEU A 162 16.94 -2.10 -13.19
C LEU A 162 16.41 -1.11 -12.14
N VAL A 163 16.48 -1.47 -10.86
CA VAL A 163 16.02 -0.70 -9.72
C VAL A 163 17.12 -0.68 -8.66
N GLN A 164 17.38 0.49 -8.07
CA GLN A 164 18.17 0.62 -6.85
C GLN A 164 17.28 1.19 -5.75
N VAL A 165 17.23 0.48 -4.63
CA VAL A 165 16.57 0.95 -3.41
C VAL A 165 17.60 1.66 -2.53
N TRP A 166 17.31 2.90 -2.17
CA TRP A 166 18.09 3.71 -1.24
C TRP A 166 17.25 3.90 0.02
N ALA A 167 17.55 3.15 1.06
CA ALA A 167 16.77 3.10 2.29
C ALA A 167 17.35 4.01 3.38
N ILE A 168 16.48 4.81 4.00
CA ILE A 168 16.77 5.66 5.15
C ILE A 168 15.86 5.22 6.30
N ASP A 169 16.46 4.72 7.38
CA ASP A 169 15.75 4.26 8.59
C ASP A 169 16.20 5.05 9.84
N PRO A 170 15.50 6.13 10.19
CA PRO A 170 15.86 6.97 11.34
C PRO A 170 15.63 6.31 12.71
N LYS A 171 15.00 5.14 12.78
CA LYS A 171 14.54 4.52 14.04
C LYS A 171 15.43 3.37 14.51
N GLY A 172 16.73 3.41 14.19
CA GLY A 172 17.69 2.40 14.66
C GLY A 172 17.79 1.15 13.78
N GLY A 173 17.30 1.19 12.53
CA GLY A 173 17.59 0.16 11.53
C GLY A 173 16.88 -1.19 11.70
N MET A 174 16.19 -1.43 12.82
CA MET A 174 15.67 -2.74 13.19
C MET A 174 14.60 -3.28 12.21
N GLU A 175 13.77 -2.42 11.62
CA GLU A 175 12.70 -2.87 10.72
C GLU A 175 13.20 -3.21 9.30
N ARG A 176 14.39 -2.74 8.91
CA ARG A 176 14.89 -2.82 7.54
C ARG A 176 16.24 -3.53 7.39
N ALA A 177 16.99 -3.72 8.47
CA ALA A 177 18.31 -4.35 8.43
C ALA A 177 18.30 -5.75 7.80
N ALA A 178 17.23 -6.54 8.00
CA ALA A 178 17.08 -7.86 7.39
C ALA A 178 17.10 -7.81 5.84
N GLY A 179 16.70 -6.68 5.24
CA GLY A 179 16.72 -6.45 3.79
C GLY A 179 17.96 -5.76 3.28
N ALA A 180 18.96 -5.46 4.12
CA ALA A 180 20.13 -4.66 3.73
C ALA A 180 20.81 -5.13 2.42
N PRO A 181 20.95 -6.45 2.13
CA PRO A 181 21.53 -6.90 0.86
C PRO A 181 20.73 -6.53 -0.40
N LEU A 182 19.45 -6.16 -0.26
CA LEU A 182 18.60 -5.70 -1.37
C LEU A 182 18.78 -4.19 -1.65
N PHE A 183 19.45 -3.46 -0.76
CA PHE A 183 19.57 -2.00 -0.84
C PHE A 183 20.93 -1.61 -1.40
N ALA A 184 20.91 -0.74 -2.42
CA ALA A 184 22.14 -0.17 -2.96
C ALA A 184 22.78 0.84 -1.98
N ARG A 185 21.94 1.42 -1.11
CA ARG A 185 22.29 2.33 -0.01
C ARG A 185 21.35 2.09 1.16
N PHE A 186 21.92 1.98 2.35
CA PHE A 186 21.17 1.84 3.58
C PHE A 186 21.86 2.67 4.65
N VAL A 187 21.17 3.69 5.14
CA VAL A 187 21.62 4.54 6.24
C VAL A 187 20.56 4.49 7.33
N TYR A 188 21.01 4.37 8.57
CA TYR A 188 20.11 4.27 9.72
C TYR A 188 20.59 5.17 10.86
N GLY A 189 19.64 5.59 11.70
CA GLY A 189 19.90 6.44 12.85
C GLY A 189 20.42 5.60 14.00
N ASP A 190 21.74 5.54 14.17
CA ASP A 190 22.37 4.98 15.37
C ASP A 190 23.26 6.06 15.97
N THR A 191 23.16 6.29 17.28
CA THR A 191 24.15 7.09 18.01
C THR A 191 25.26 6.13 18.41
N PRO A 192 26.44 6.14 17.77
CA PRO A 192 27.53 5.30 18.22
C PRO A 192 27.95 5.77 19.62
N ASP A 193 28.08 4.85 20.57
CA ASP A 193 28.87 5.10 21.77
C ASP A 193 30.32 5.39 21.34
N GLY A 194 30.72 6.67 21.31
CA GLY A 194 32.11 7.11 21.20
C GLY A 194 32.76 7.15 19.82
N GLY A 195 32.00 7.25 18.71
CA GLY A 195 32.54 7.43 17.34
C GLY A 195 32.39 8.86 16.80
N ASP A 196 33.26 9.24 15.85
CA ASP A 196 33.41 10.57 15.23
C ASP A 196 32.09 11.32 14.95
N ASP A 197 32.10 12.62 15.26
CA ASP A 197 30.99 13.61 15.37
C ASP A 197 30.17 13.89 14.07
N THR A 198 30.32 13.08 13.02
CA THR A 198 29.42 13.12 11.86
C THR A 198 28.14 12.36 12.18
N GLY A 199 27.19 13.03 12.84
CA GLY A 199 25.88 12.47 13.16
C GLY A 199 25.19 11.85 11.95
N TYR A 200 24.43 10.77 12.16
CA TYR A 200 23.66 10.05 11.14
C TYR A 200 22.78 10.97 10.27
N GLU A 201 22.39 12.13 10.81
CA GLU A 201 21.64 13.20 10.15
C GLU A 201 22.37 13.74 8.90
N VAL A 202 23.70 13.84 8.94
CA VAL A 202 24.52 14.26 7.80
C VAL A 202 24.52 13.19 6.70
N GLN A 203 24.51 11.91 7.07
CA GLN A 203 24.43 10.81 6.12
C GLN A 203 23.06 10.77 5.43
N PHE A 204 21.98 11.07 6.15
CA PHE A 204 20.64 11.22 5.56
C PHE A 204 20.62 12.35 4.53
N ALA A 205 21.22 13.50 4.87
CA ALA A 205 21.35 14.62 3.93
C ALA A 205 22.13 14.22 2.67
N GLN A 206 23.28 13.55 2.84
CA GLN A 206 24.12 13.09 1.73
C GLN A 206 23.37 12.14 0.78
N VAL A 207 22.65 11.14 1.33
CA VAL A 207 21.89 10.20 0.48
C VAL A 207 20.85 10.91 -0.38
N LEU A 208 20.16 11.92 0.17
CA LEU A 208 19.18 12.71 -0.57
C LEU A 208 19.82 13.65 -1.59
N GLU A 209 20.95 14.27 -1.26
CA GLU A 209 21.71 15.16 -2.17
C GLU A 209 22.29 14.40 -3.37
N ASP A 210 22.74 13.16 -3.16
CA ASP A 210 23.19 12.29 -4.23
C ASP A 210 22.03 11.92 -5.17
N ALA A 211 20.83 11.69 -4.61
CA ALA A 211 19.64 11.44 -5.42
C ALA A 211 19.29 12.68 -6.26
N VAL A 212 19.44 13.89 -5.70
CA VAL A 212 19.32 15.17 -6.43
C VAL A 212 20.38 15.28 -7.53
N THR A 213 21.60 14.80 -7.29
CA THR A 213 22.67 14.79 -8.29
C THR A 213 22.32 13.89 -9.47
N VAL A 214 21.84 12.67 -9.21
CA VAL A 214 21.32 11.76 -10.26
C VAL A 214 20.15 12.41 -11.01
N MET A 215 19.19 13.00 -10.29
CA MET A 215 18.05 13.71 -10.86
C MET A 215 18.49 14.80 -11.84
N ARG A 216 19.41 15.69 -11.44
CA ARG A 216 19.90 16.81 -12.28
C ARG A 216 20.67 16.33 -13.51
N ARG A 217 21.49 15.29 -13.37
CA ARG A 217 22.16 14.64 -14.51
C ARG A 217 21.14 14.13 -15.53
N ARG A 218 20.13 13.40 -15.07
CA ARG A 218 19.08 12.84 -15.93
C ARG A 218 18.17 13.89 -16.54
N GLN A 219 17.81 14.94 -15.80
CA GLN A 219 17.09 16.10 -16.35
C GLN A 219 17.83 16.69 -17.54
N SER A 220 19.15 16.84 -17.43
CA SER A 220 19.98 17.38 -18.51
C SER A 220 20.04 16.43 -19.71
N ALA A 221 20.16 15.12 -19.47
CA ALA A 221 20.20 14.11 -20.52
C ALA A 221 18.87 13.89 -21.26
N LEU A 222 17.74 14.03 -20.56
CA LEU A 222 16.39 13.78 -21.09
C LEU A 222 15.74 15.04 -21.69
N ARG A 223 16.26 16.24 -21.39
CA ARG A 223 15.70 17.52 -21.87
C ARG A 223 15.55 17.51 -23.40
N GLY A 224 14.31 17.65 -23.87
CA GLY A 224 13.96 17.65 -25.29
C GLY A 224 14.02 16.28 -25.98
N ARG A 225 14.34 15.19 -25.27
CA ARG A 225 14.47 13.83 -25.82
C ARG A 225 13.39 12.88 -25.34
N ALA A 226 13.05 12.90 -24.05
CA ALA A 226 12.03 12.04 -23.48
C ALA A 226 11.33 12.72 -22.29
N ARG A 227 10.07 12.39 -22.07
CA ARG A 227 9.25 12.93 -20.96
C ARG A 227 9.33 12.09 -19.69
N LEU A 228 9.78 10.84 -19.80
CA LEU A 228 9.88 9.91 -18.69
C LEU A 228 11.15 9.07 -18.84
N HIS A 229 11.86 8.86 -17.74
CA HIS A 229 13.01 7.97 -17.65
C HIS A 229 12.62 6.52 -17.98
N THR A 230 13.50 5.84 -18.71
CA THR A 230 13.39 4.40 -18.96
C THR A 230 14.53 3.71 -18.22
N PRO A 231 14.24 2.93 -17.17
CA PRO A 231 15.27 2.24 -16.39
C PRO A 231 16.08 1.27 -17.24
N THR A 232 17.39 1.26 -17.01
CA THR A 232 18.37 0.31 -17.59
C THR A 232 19.37 -0.08 -16.50
N THR A 233 20.20 -1.08 -16.75
CA THR A 233 21.24 -1.50 -15.80
C THR A 233 22.28 -0.40 -15.52
N ALA A 234 22.58 0.45 -16.51
CA ALA A 234 23.47 1.60 -16.35
C ALA A 234 22.76 2.82 -15.71
N GLU A 235 21.46 2.95 -15.92
CA GLU A 235 20.64 4.05 -15.41
C GLU A 235 19.35 3.50 -14.75
N PRO A 236 19.47 2.88 -13.56
CA PRO A 236 18.34 2.25 -12.88
C PRO A 236 17.30 3.26 -12.38
N LEU A 237 16.07 2.81 -12.15
CA LEU A 237 15.14 3.57 -11.31
C LEU A 237 15.71 3.68 -9.90
N ILE A 238 15.83 4.89 -9.36
CA ILE A 238 16.17 5.09 -7.96
C ILE A 238 14.87 5.19 -7.15
N VAL A 239 14.69 4.32 -6.16
CA VAL A 239 13.58 4.36 -5.21
C VAL A 239 14.14 4.69 -3.84
N VAL A 240 13.95 5.92 -3.39
CA VAL A 240 14.34 6.38 -2.05
C VAL A 240 13.22 6.03 -1.09
N ILE A 241 13.48 5.11 -0.15
CA ILE A 241 12.53 4.69 0.87
C ILE A 241 12.91 5.31 2.20
N ILE A 242 11.97 6.02 2.84
CA ILE A 242 12.17 6.72 4.11
C ILE A 242 11.13 6.17 5.09
N ASP A 243 11.58 5.41 6.09
CA ASP A 243 10.69 4.68 7.01
C ASP A 243 9.92 5.60 7.98
N GLU A 244 10.53 6.71 8.37
CA GLU A 244 9.85 7.77 9.13
C GLU A 244 10.29 9.15 8.63
N LEU A 245 9.48 9.72 7.73
CA LEU A 245 9.73 11.04 7.14
C LEU A 245 9.74 12.15 8.20
N ALA A 246 8.92 12.05 9.25
CA ALA A 246 8.91 13.04 10.32
C ALA A 246 10.24 13.12 11.07
N SER A 247 10.99 12.02 11.15
CA SER A 247 12.33 12.01 11.77
C SER A 247 13.37 12.76 10.96
N LEU A 248 13.17 12.90 9.64
CA LEU A 248 14.04 13.67 8.76
C LEU A 248 13.77 15.17 8.78
N THR A 249 12.64 15.60 9.33
CA THR A 249 12.23 17.03 9.31
C THR A 249 12.04 17.60 10.71
N ALA A 250 11.27 16.91 11.56
CA ALA A 250 10.87 17.40 12.88
C ALA A 250 11.89 17.09 13.98
N TYR A 251 12.63 15.97 13.86
CA TYR A 251 13.49 15.44 14.93
C TYR A 251 15.00 15.54 14.68
N ILE A 252 15.41 16.24 13.62
CA ILE A 252 16.83 16.52 13.32
C ILE A 252 17.35 17.66 14.21
N ASN A 253 18.45 17.41 14.91
CA ASN A 253 19.10 18.37 15.79
C ASN A 253 20.08 19.29 15.04
N ASP A 254 20.84 18.76 14.09
CA ASP A 254 21.77 19.52 13.26
C ASP A 254 20.99 20.42 12.29
N ARG A 255 21.13 21.73 12.48
CA ARG A 255 20.41 22.74 11.69
C ARG A 255 20.83 22.76 10.22
N ASP A 256 22.09 22.46 9.91
CA ASP A 256 22.58 22.39 8.54
C ASP A 256 22.07 21.13 7.83
N ALA A 257 22.20 19.97 8.47
CA ALA A 257 21.65 18.71 7.98
C ALA A 257 20.14 18.83 7.73
N LYS A 258 19.38 19.40 8.68
CA LYS A 258 17.94 19.65 8.52
C LYS A 258 17.63 20.50 7.29
N ARG A 259 18.37 21.60 7.10
CA ARG A 259 18.20 22.49 5.93
C ARG A 259 18.47 21.74 4.62
N ARG A 260 19.54 20.96 4.57
CA ARG A 260 19.96 20.16 3.41
C ARG A 260 18.92 19.09 3.06
N ILE A 261 18.43 18.35 4.06
CA ILE A 261 17.37 17.35 3.91
C ILE A 261 16.10 17.98 3.33
N ILE A 262 15.60 19.07 3.92
CA ILE A 262 14.40 19.77 3.44
C ILE A 262 14.57 20.27 2.00
N ALA A 263 15.72 20.86 1.69
CA ALA A 263 16.02 21.34 0.34
C ALA A 263 16.05 20.19 -0.69
N ALA A 264 16.72 19.08 -0.34
CA ALA A 264 16.83 17.92 -1.20
C ALA A 264 15.46 17.24 -1.43
N LEU A 265 14.69 16.98 -0.36
CA LEU A 265 13.34 16.41 -0.46
C LEU A 265 12.42 17.30 -1.32
N SER A 266 12.48 18.63 -1.16
CA SER A 266 11.64 19.56 -1.94
C SER A 266 11.91 19.43 -3.43
N LEU A 267 13.18 19.34 -3.81
CA LEU A 267 13.60 19.16 -5.20
C LEU A 267 13.20 17.79 -5.74
N LEU A 268 13.45 16.72 -4.98
CA LEU A 268 13.12 15.35 -5.38
C LEU A 268 11.62 15.16 -5.60
N LEU A 269 10.79 15.61 -4.66
CA LEU A 269 9.33 15.43 -4.76
C LEU A 269 8.70 16.28 -5.87
N SER A 270 9.26 17.46 -6.15
CA SER A 270 8.74 18.32 -7.23
C SER A 270 9.19 17.88 -8.62
N GLN A 271 10.41 17.34 -8.77
CA GLN A 271 11.05 17.15 -10.07
C GLN A 271 11.56 15.72 -10.35
N GLY A 272 11.66 14.86 -9.34
CA GLY A 272 12.30 13.54 -9.43
C GLY A 272 11.50 12.52 -10.24
N ARG A 273 10.17 12.52 -10.11
CA ARG A 273 9.28 11.49 -10.69
C ARG A 273 9.55 11.20 -12.17
N ALA A 274 9.71 12.24 -12.99
CA ALA A 274 9.84 12.11 -14.44
C ALA A 274 11.22 11.57 -14.85
N VAL A 275 12.24 11.81 -14.03
CA VAL A 275 13.63 11.42 -14.33
C VAL A 275 14.06 10.16 -13.59
N GLY A 276 13.10 9.37 -13.10
CA GLY A 276 13.37 8.06 -12.52
C GLY A 276 14.02 8.13 -11.15
N VAL A 277 13.66 9.13 -10.35
CA VAL A 277 13.96 9.18 -8.91
C VAL A 277 12.64 9.32 -8.16
N SER A 278 12.18 8.21 -7.58
CA SER A 278 10.92 8.11 -6.84
C SER A 278 11.19 8.12 -5.35
N VAL A 279 10.29 8.72 -4.57
CA VAL A 279 10.40 8.85 -3.11
C VAL A 279 9.19 8.17 -2.50
N VAL A 280 9.44 7.28 -1.55
CA VAL A 280 8.45 6.60 -0.73
C VAL A 280 8.67 7.03 0.71
N GLY A 281 7.77 7.84 1.24
CA GLY A 281 7.86 8.33 2.62
C GLY A 281 6.78 7.71 3.48
N ALA A 282 7.13 7.17 4.63
CA ALA A 282 6.20 6.73 5.64
C ALA A 282 6.13 7.73 6.82
N VAL A 283 4.95 7.92 7.40
CA VAL A 283 4.73 8.79 8.56
C VAL A 283 3.71 8.19 9.52
N GLN A 284 3.97 8.34 10.81
CA GLN A 284 3.04 7.90 11.86
C GLN A 284 1.89 8.89 12.14
N ASP A 285 2.23 10.16 12.35
CA ASP A 285 1.25 11.22 12.64
C ASP A 285 1.27 12.24 11.50
N PRO A 286 0.20 12.36 10.71
CA PRO A 286 0.18 13.27 9.57
C PRO A 286 0.27 14.74 9.96
N ARG A 287 0.05 15.12 11.23
CA ARG A 287 0.18 16.51 11.70
C ARG A 287 1.63 16.97 11.82
N LYS A 288 2.57 16.04 12.02
CA LYS A 288 4.00 16.37 12.13
C LYS A 288 4.49 16.99 10.83
N ASP A 289 5.36 18.00 10.95
CA ASP A 289 5.78 19.05 10.00
C ASP A 289 6.19 18.58 8.59
N ILE A 290 5.24 17.96 7.88
CA ILE A 290 5.29 17.41 6.51
C ILE A 290 4.22 18.12 5.65
N ILE A 291 3.43 19.01 6.26
CA ILE A 291 2.28 19.67 5.65
C ILE A 291 2.65 20.38 4.34
N SER A 292 3.85 20.96 4.26
CA SER A 292 4.32 21.67 3.06
C SER A 292 4.63 20.76 1.86
N MET A 293 4.90 19.47 2.08
CA MET A 293 5.35 18.53 1.04
C MET A 293 4.31 17.47 0.71
N ARG A 294 3.25 17.35 1.51
CA ARG A 294 2.23 16.30 1.38
C ARG A 294 1.57 16.29 -0.01
N ASP A 295 1.32 17.47 -0.55
CA ASP A 295 0.68 17.63 -1.85
C ASP A 295 1.59 17.22 -3.01
N LEU A 296 2.89 17.05 -2.78
CA LEU A 296 3.84 16.55 -3.78
C LEU A 296 3.83 15.01 -3.92
N PHE A 297 3.07 14.31 -3.07
CA PHE A 297 2.83 12.87 -3.17
C PHE A 297 1.48 12.58 -3.84
N PRO A 298 1.46 12.27 -5.16
CA PRO A 298 0.21 12.05 -5.90
C PRO A 298 -0.48 10.74 -5.52
N THR A 299 0.22 9.81 -4.88
CA THR A 299 -0.37 8.57 -4.36
C THR A 299 -0.19 8.54 -2.85
N ARG A 300 -1.29 8.37 -2.12
CA ARG A 300 -1.33 8.40 -0.66
C ARG A 300 -2.01 7.14 -0.15
N ILE A 301 -1.29 6.37 0.65
CA ILE A 301 -1.80 5.17 1.32
C ILE A 301 -2.08 5.56 2.77
N LEU A 302 -3.34 5.43 3.19
CA LEU A 302 -3.79 5.71 4.54
C LEU A 302 -4.19 4.40 5.21
N LEU A 303 -3.31 3.90 6.08
CA LEU A 303 -3.61 2.80 7.01
C LEU A 303 -4.43 3.34 8.18
N ARG A 304 -4.69 2.46 9.16
CA ARG A 304 -5.33 2.85 10.43
C ARG A 304 -4.68 4.09 11.06
N VAL A 305 -5.53 5.05 11.43
CA VAL A 305 -5.15 6.30 12.14
C VAL A 305 -6.01 6.47 13.39
N THR A 306 -5.57 7.32 14.31
CA THR A 306 -6.23 7.46 15.62
C THR A 306 -7.35 8.49 15.65
N GLU A 307 -7.33 9.48 14.75
CA GLU A 307 -8.29 10.58 14.75
C GLU A 307 -8.97 10.71 13.37
N PRO A 308 -10.28 10.98 13.31
CA PRO A 308 -11.00 11.22 12.05
C PRO A 308 -10.38 12.31 11.17
N GLU A 309 -9.81 13.35 11.77
CA GLU A 309 -9.18 14.47 11.06
C GLU A 309 -7.98 14.03 10.21
N HIS A 310 -7.28 12.95 10.61
CA HIS A 310 -6.12 12.43 9.89
C HIS A 310 -6.48 11.88 8.51
N VAL A 311 -7.74 11.48 8.32
CA VAL A 311 -8.28 11.10 7.01
C VAL A 311 -8.26 12.30 6.07
N ALA A 312 -8.82 13.43 6.49
CA ALA A 312 -8.89 14.63 5.65
C ALA A 312 -7.51 15.20 5.37
N LEU A 313 -6.61 15.15 6.36
CA LEU A 313 -5.22 15.56 6.20
C LEU A 313 -4.51 14.71 5.14
N THR A 314 -4.82 13.42 5.00
CA THR A 314 -4.10 12.52 4.10
C THR A 314 -4.78 12.37 2.75
N LEU A 315 -6.07 12.04 2.71
CA LEU A 315 -6.80 11.72 1.48
C LEU A 315 -7.57 12.93 0.91
N GLY A 316 -7.48 14.09 1.58
CA GLY A 316 -8.14 15.32 1.17
C GLY A 316 -9.51 15.52 1.82
N GLN A 317 -10.03 16.74 1.68
CA GLN A 317 -11.27 17.15 2.32
C GLN A 317 -12.47 16.30 1.87
N GLY A 318 -13.34 15.95 2.82
CA GLY A 318 -14.52 15.11 2.61
C GLY A 318 -14.24 13.65 2.26
N ALA A 319 -12.97 13.18 2.26
CA ALA A 319 -12.65 11.78 1.95
C ALA A 319 -13.34 10.81 2.92
N ARG A 320 -13.43 11.18 4.20
CA ARG A 320 -14.14 10.41 5.22
C ARG A 320 -15.64 10.30 4.92
N ASP A 321 -16.28 11.41 4.52
CA ASP A 321 -17.70 11.44 4.15
C ASP A 321 -17.98 10.61 2.88
N ARG A 322 -16.97 10.46 2.02
CA ARG A 322 -16.99 9.56 0.85
C ARG A 322 -16.64 8.10 1.19
N GLY A 323 -16.55 7.74 2.47
CA GLY A 323 -16.40 6.35 2.91
C GLY A 323 -14.98 5.94 3.32
N ALA A 324 -13.97 6.81 3.22
CA ALA A 324 -12.62 6.49 3.66
C ALA A 324 -12.47 6.56 5.19
N THR A 325 -13.00 5.58 5.91
CA THR A 325 -13.04 5.54 7.38
C THR A 325 -11.80 4.89 7.99
N ALA A 326 -10.61 5.44 7.69
CA ALA A 326 -9.35 4.88 8.19
C ALA A 326 -9.20 4.95 9.72
N ASP A 327 -9.89 5.89 10.36
CA ASP A 327 -10.03 6.01 11.81
C ASP A 327 -10.83 4.86 12.44
N LEU A 328 -11.57 4.08 11.64
CA LEU A 328 -12.40 2.95 12.07
C LEU A 328 -11.84 1.59 11.64
N ILE A 329 -10.61 1.55 11.11
CA ILE A 329 -9.94 0.28 10.79
C ILE A 329 -9.61 -0.45 12.09
N ASP A 330 -9.95 -1.74 12.17
CA ASP A 330 -9.73 -2.58 13.34
C ASP A 330 -8.23 -2.81 13.60
N ASP A 331 -7.81 -2.70 14.87
CA ASP A 331 -6.45 -2.96 15.33
C ASP A 331 -5.96 -4.38 14.99
N ALA A 332 -6.87 -5.36 14.91
CA ALA A 332 -6.60 -6.75 14.53
C ALA A 332 -6.36 -6.94 13.01
N THR A 333 -6.47 -5.87 12.21
CA THR A 333 -6.34 -5.91 10.75
C THR A 333 -5.19 -5.05 10.20
N PRO A 334 -3.94 -5.21 10.70
CA PRO A 334 -2.81 -4.47 10.18
C PRO A 334 -2.63 -4.74 8.67
N GLY A 335 -2.30 -3.67 7.93
CA GLY A 335 -2.20 -3.70 6.48
C GLY A 335 -3.49 -3.37 5.74
N VAL A 336 -4.65 -3.28 6.41
CA VAL A 336 -5.84 -2.67 5.81
C VAL A 336 -5.62 -1.16 5.66
N ALA A 337 -5.92 -0.65 4.48
CA ALA A 337 -5.66 0.73 4.09
C ALA A 337 -6.69 1.25 3.09
N TYR A 338 -6.65 2.56 2.89
CA TYR A 338 -7.23 3.24 1.74
C TYR A 338 -6.12 3.79 0.85
N ILE A 339 -6.26 3.64 -0.47
CA ILE A 339 -5.34 4.23 -1.46
C ILE A 339 -6.06 5.38 -2.17
N GLY A 340 -5.57 6.59 -1.94
CA GLY A 340 -5.96 7.79 -2.68
C GLY A 340 -4.98 8.10 -3.81
N GLN A 341 -5.52 8.56 -4.95
CA GLN A 341 -4.75 9.10 -6.05
C GLN A 341 -5.21 10.52 -6.36
N ASP A 342 -4.28 11.43 -6.63
CA ASP A 342 -4.62 12.79 -7.03
C ASP A 342 -5.53 12.79 -8.27
N GLY A 343 -6.62 13.56 -8.19
CA GLY A 343 -7.64 13.65 -9.24
C GLY A 343 -8.68 12.54 -9.21
N VAL A 344 -8.56 11.54 -8.34
CA VAL A 344 -9.58 10.49 -8.13
C VAL A 344 -10.29 10.76 -6.80
N PRO A 345 -11.61 11.07 -6.82
CA PRO A 345 -12.33 11.43 -5.60
C PRO A 345 -12.45 10.31 -4.56
N GLU A 346 -12.52 9.06 -5.03
CA GLU A 346 -12.75 7.86 -4.22
C GLU A 346 -11.43 7.17 -3.87
N ALA A 347 -11.30 6.75 -2.62
CA ALA A 347 -10.14 6.01 -2.15
C ALA A 347 -10.47 4.51 -2.13
N ALA A 348 -9.65 3.70 -2.79
CA ALA A 348 -9.85 2.25 -2.83
C ALA A 348 -9.47 1.62 -1.50
N ARG A 349 -10.36 0.82 -0.91
CA ARG A 349 -10.06 0.06 0.30
C ARG A 349 -9.37 -1.26 -0.04
N VAL A 350 -8.22 -1.50 0.59
CA VAL A 350 -7.32 -2.61 0.25
C VAL A 350 -6.68 -3.21 1.49
N ARG A 351 -6.10 -4.41 1.35
CA ARG A 351 -5.17 -4.99 2.32
C ARG A 351 -3.85 -5.36 1.66
N PHE A 352 -2.77 -4.80 2.20
CA PHE A 352 -1.41 -5.10 1.77
C PHE A 352 -0.99 -6.51 2.15
N THR A 353 -0.05 -7.06 1.39
CA THR A 353 0.49 -8.38 1.67
C THR A 353 1.28 -8.39 2.98
N HIS A 354 1.18 -9.49 3.72
CA HIS A 354 1.95 -9.71 4.93
C HIS A 354 3.21 -10.50 4.54
N VAL A 355 4.34 -9.79 4.49
CA VAL A 355 5.66 -10.38 4.24
C VAL A 355 6.27 -10.74 5.59
N THR A 356 6.52 -12.03 5.81
CA THR A 356 7.12 -12.57 7.04
C THR A 356 8.65 -12.48 7.00
N ASP A 357 9.31 -12.75 8.13
CA ASP A 357 10.79 -12.77 8.20
C ASP A 357 11.39 -13.89 7.32
N ASP A 358 10.68 -15.02 7.21
CA ASP A 358 11.06 -16.11 6.30
C ASP A 358 10.95 -15.66 4.84
N ASP A 359 9.87 -14.93 4.49
CA ASP A 359 9.72 -14.35 3.15
C ASP A 359 10.83 -13.34 2.86
N ILE A 360 11.19 -12.49 3.82
CA ILE A 360 12.30 -11.52 3.68
C ILE A 360 13.62 -12.26 3.43
N THR A 361 13.87 -13.33 4.20
CA THR A 361 15.08 -14.15 4.05
C THR A 361 15.13 -14.80 2.66
N ALA A 362 14.02 -15.39 2.20
CA ALA A 362 13.93 -15.95 0.85
C ALA A 362 14.12 -14.87 -0.23
N LEU A 363 13.54 -13.68 -0.04
CA LEU A 363 13.66 -12.56 -0.95
C LEU A 363 15.11 -12.12 -1.11
N VAL A 364 15.83 -11.99 0.01
CA VAL A 364 17.26 -11.65 0.03
C VAL A 364 18.08 -12.72 -0.69
N GLN A 365 17.87 -14.00 -0.37
CA GLN A 365 18.62 -15.10 -0.99
C GLN A 365 18.42 -15.17 -2.51
N GLN A 366 17.20 -14.91 -2.98
CA GLN A 366 16.85 -15.05 -4.40
C GLN A 366 17.15 -13.79 -5.23
N TYR A 367 17.02 -12.59 -4.64
CA TYR A 367 17.00 -11.33 -5.40
C TYR A 367 18.07 -10.32 -5.00
N ALA A 368 18.95 -10.61 -4.04
CA ALA A 368 20.11 -9.75 -3.80
C ALA A 368 20.94 -9.62 -5.10
N PRO A 369 21.32 -8.39 -5.50
CA PRO A 369 22.05 -8.17 -6.73
C PRO A 369 23.45 -8.78 -6.66
N ARG A 370 23.86 -9.52 -7.71
CA ARG A 370 25.22 -10.04 -7.83
C ARG A 370 26.15 -8.91 -8.32
N ALA A 371 26.81 -8.23 -7.40
CA ALA A 371 27.79 -7.14 -7.58
C ALA A 371 27.32 -5.97 -8.49
N ALA A 372 27.12 -4.78 -7.91
CA ALA A 372 26.60 -3.60 -8.62
C ALA A 372 27.70 -2.72 -9.25
N PRO A 373 27.49 -2.16 -10.45
CA PRO A 373 28.20 -0.95 -10.86
C PRO A 373 27.79 0.18 -9.92
N MET A 374 28.78 0.80 -9.28
CA MET A 374 28.55 1.80 -8.23
C MET A 374 28.23 3.16 -8.86
N LEU A 375 26.97 3.60 -8.77
CA LEU A 375 26.66 5.04 -8.79
C LEU A 375 27.35 5.69 -7.57
N PRO A 376 27.62 7.02 -7.57
CA PRO A 376 28.26 7.69 -6.43
C PRO A 376 27.68 7.20 -5.11
N GLY A 377 28.53 6.93 -4.10
CA GLY A 377 28.24 6.47 -2.73
C GLY A 377 27.38 5.20 -2.52
N ALA A 378 27.45 4.22 -3.42
CA ALA A 378 26.94 2.87 -3.12
C ALA A 378 27.73 2.23 -1.94
N ILE A 379 27.10 1.31 -1.20
CA ILE A 379 27.72 0.62 -0.05
C ILE A 379 28.91 -0.23 -0.55
N PRO A 380 30.12 -0.15 0.04
CA PRO A 380 31.15 -1.14 -0.20
C PRO A 380 30.66 -2.51 0.30
N ALA A 381 30.81 -3.57 -0.51
CA ALA A 381 30.37 -4.91 -0.15
C ALA A 381 30.80 -5.28 1.28
N VAL A 382 29.84 -5.59 2.15
CA VAL A 382 30.12 -6.16 3.46
C VAL A 382 30.68 -7.56 3.19
N VAL A 383 31.95 -7.77 3.56
CA VAL A 383 32.62 -9.08 3.50
C VAL A 383 32.07 -9.99 4.59
#